data_AF-A0A0C3BEV2-F1
#
_entry.id   AF-A0A0C3BEV2-F1
#
_cell.length_a   1.000
_cell.length_b   1.000
_cell.length_c   1.000
_cell.angle_alpha   90.00
_cell.angle_beta   90.00
_cell.angle_gamma   90.00
#
_symmetry.space_group_name_H-M   'P 1'
#
loop_
_entity.id
_entity.type
_entity.pdbx_description
1 polymer ?
#
loop_
_entity_poly.entity_id
_entity_poly.type
_entity_poly.pdbx_seq_one_letter_code
_entity_poly.pdbx_strand_id
1 'polypeptide(L)'
;MNITDIGDFLRKGHESAQSNDIKTIKENLLYIFSGIKFEPPIEPVHSVGKARMGFHHPQCAELLRPLNANWNDPNVRASYLTFVRAPTAQDFPYFIIANVRDVSTGPEGEASSLGCLFISPYLFRAARIILFGPSTVNETPIPPTSRCNASKDNIRGASPELIAYITTLLRFCLSDEESYSNDTFAYIKLYDAIRKQFQNVNFEEMKKCIIGTWNRELFPQTGQLIGLSENVMPGLETMQGYLRRLEVEKSAALQVAKVRLQLNA
;
A
#
# COMPACT_ATOMS: atom_id res chain seq x y z
N MET A 1 25.48 -15.33 -26.36
CA MET A 1 24.62 -15.23 -25.18
C MET A 1 23.26 -15.79 -25.58
N ASN A 2 22.85 -16.90 -24.97
CA ASN A 2 21.58 -17.55 -25.26
C ASN A 2 20.43 -16.79 -24.57
N ILE A 3 19.19 -16.89 -25.07
CA ILE A 3 18.01 -16.25 -24.49
C ILE A 3 17.81 -16.66 -23.03
N THR A 4 18.15 -17.91 -22.68
CA THR A 4 18.15 -18.42 -21.31
C THR A 4 19.09 -17.64 -20.40
N ASP A 5 20.29 -17.32 -20.90
CA ASP A 5 21.31 -16.60 -20.12
C ASP A 5 20.84 -15.17 -19.83
N ILE A 6 20.24 -14.51 -20.82
CA ILE A 6 19.66 -13.16 -20.67
C ILE A 6 18.54 -13.19 -19.62
N GLY A 7 17.65 -14.19 -19.69
CA GLY A 7 16.57 -14.38 -18.72
C GLY A 7 17.10 -14.54 -17.30
N ASP A 8 18.15 -15.34 -17.11
CA ASP A 8 18.78 -15.53 -15.80
C ASP A 8 19.47 -14.27 -15.28
N PHE A 9 20.14 -13.50 -16.15
CA PHE A 9 20.75 -12.22 -15.75
C PHE A 9 19.71 -11.20 -15.30
N LEU A 10 18.61 -11.07 -16.05
CA LEU A 10 17.51 -10.15 -15.69
C LEU A 10 16.86 -10.55 -14.38
N ARG A 11 16.60 -11.85 -14.18
CA ARG A 11 16.03 -12.38 -12.95
C ARG A 11 16.93 -12.11 -11.73
N LYS A 12 18.22 -12.41 -11.83
CA LYS A 12 19.20 -12.14 -10.76
C LYS A 12 19.33 -10.66 -10.45
N GLY A 13 19.33 -9.81 -11.48
CA GLY A 13 19.35 -8.35 -11.32
C GLY A 13 18.12 -7.85 -10.58
N HIS A 14 16.94 -8.34 -10.96
CA HIS A 14 15.68 -8.02 -10.29
C HIS A 14 15.65 -8.48 -8.83
N GLU A 15 15.99 -9.74 -8.55
CA GLU A 15 16.05 -10.30 -7.20
C GLU A 15 17.04 -9.51 -6.31
N SER A 16 18.19 -9.10 -6.87
CA SER A 16 19.18 -8.29 -6.15
C SER A 16 18.67 -6.88 -5.84
N ALA A 17 18.06 -6.20 -6.81
CA ALA A 17 17.49 -4.86 -6.60
C ALA A 17 16.36 -4.89 -5.55
N GLN A 18 15.44 -5.86 -5.67
CA GLN A 18 14.36 -6.04 -4.70
C GLN A 18 14.89 -6.35 -3.29
N SER A 19 15.90 -7.20 -3.16
CA SER A 19 16.53 -7.51 -1.87
C SER A 19 17.15 -6.27 -1.23
N ASN A 20 17.79 -5.41 -2.03
CA ASN A 20 18.34 -4.14 -1.57
C ASN A 20 17.23 -3.20 -1.08
N ASP A 21 16.15 -3.03 -1.84
CA ASP A 21 15.00 -2.18 -1.46
C ASP A 21 14.35 -2.67 -0.15
N ILE A 22 14.14 -3.97 -0.02
CA ILE A 22 13.63 -4.61 1.20
C ILE A 22 14.54 -4.30 2.38
N LYS A 23 15.85 -4.45 2.22
CA LYS A 23 16.82 -4.13 3.27
C LYS A 23 16.70 -2.65 3.66
N THR A 24 16.65 -1.74 2.69
CA THR A 24 16.53 -0.30 2.94
C THR A 24 15.23 0.04 3.69
N ILE A 25 14.09 -0.59 3.34
CA ILE A 25 12.84 -0.40 4.09
C ILE A 25 13.00 -0.92 5.53
N LYS A 26 13.51 -2.14 5.73
CA LYS A 26 13.69 -2.75 7.06
C LYS A 26 14.54 -1.88 7.99
N GLU A 27 15.63 -1.31 7.48
CA GLU A 27 16.53 -0.41 8.24
C GLU A 27 15.86 0.91 8.63
N ASN A 28 14.78 1.31 7.94
CA ASN A 28 14.11 2.60 8.11
C ASN A 28 12.64 2.47 8.59
N LEU A 29 12.21 1.30 9.06
CA LEU A 29 10.81 1.05 9.48
C LEU A 29 10.30 2.06 10.51
N LEU A 30 11.11 2.38 11.53
CA LEU A 30 10.75 3.35 12.57
C LEU A 30 10.53 4.76 12.01
N TYR A 31 11.25 5.12 10.95
CA TYR A 31 11.10 6.41 10.26
C TYR A 31 9.86 6.42 9.37
N ILE A 32 9.64 5.34 8.62
CA ILE A 32 8.45 5.17 7.77
C ILE A 32 7.19 5.30 8.64
N PHE A 33 7.13 4.56 9.74
CA PHE A 33 6.00 4.55 10.66
C PHE A 33 6.15 5.57 11.81
N SER A 34 6.91 6.65 11.60
CA SER A 34 7.02 7.71 12.61
C SER A 34 5.63 8.26 12.98
N GLY A 35 5.39 8.37 14.28
CA GLY A 35 4.06 8.64 14.87
C GLY A 35 3.41 7.40 15.49
N ILE A 36 3.84 6.19 15.16
CA ILE A 36 3.42 4.96 15.83
C ILE A 36 4.41 4.60 16.93
N LYS A 37 3.89 4.38 18.15
CA LYS A 37 4.65 3.78 19.24
C LYS A 37 4.51 2.26 19.16
N PHE A 38 5.58 1.57 18.77
CA PHE A 38 5.64 0.11 18.77
C PHE A 38 5.88 -0.38 20.20
N GLU A 39 5.02 -1.29 20.67
CA GLU A 39 5.11 -1.91 22.01
C GLU A 39 4.91 -3.43 21.88
N PRO A 40 5.95 -4.25 22.11
CA PRO A 40 7.32 -3.85 22.45
C PRO A 40 8.02 -3.04 21.33
N PRO A 41 9.11 -2.31 21.59
CA PRO A 41 9.84 -1.63 20.52
C PRO A 41 10.29 -2.60 19.44
N ILE A 42 10.07 -2.25 18.16
CA ILE A 42 10.72 -2.95 17.06
C ILE A 42 12.18 -2.52 17.00
N GLU A 43 13.09 -3.47 17.18
CA GLU A 43 14.51 -3.23 16.93
C GLU A 43 14.79 -3.28 15.42
N PRO A 44 15.90 -2.68 14.94
CA PRO A 44 16.33 -2.86 13.56
C PRO A 44 16.39 -4.36 13.24
N VAL A 45 15.66 -4.80 12.22
CA VAL A 45 15.37 -6.22 11.94
C VAL A 45 16.61 -7.13 11.91
N HIS A 46 17.79 -6.55 11.64
CA HIS A 46 19.07 -7.26 11.62
C HIS A 46 19.57 -7.76 13.00
N SER A 47 19.04 -7.26 14.12
CA SER A 47 19.51 -7.64 15.47
C SER A 47 18.82 -8.87 16.06
N VAL A 48 17.53 -9.09 15.78
CA VAL A 48 16.71 -10.11 16.48
C VAL A 48 15.83 -10.96 15.54
N GLY A 49 15.87 -10.71 14.22
CA GLY A 49 15.01 -11.40 13.25
C GLY A 49 13.55 -10.92 13.32
N LYS A 50 12.68 -11.52 12.49
CA LYS A 50 11.30 -11.09 12.26
C LYS A 50 10.25 -11.90 13.02
N ALA A 51 10.65 -12.94 13.75
CA ALA A 51 9.73 -13.82 14.47
C ALA A 51 8.74 -13.11 15.44
N ARG A 52 9.12 -11.93 15.97
CA ARG A 52 8.27 -11.12 16.85
C ARG A 52 7.47 -10.03 16.14
N MET A 53 7.52 -9.96 14.80
CA MET A 53 6.78 -9.00 13.97
C MET A 53 5.46 -9.61 13.47
N GLY A 54 4.86 -9.04 12.41
CA GLY A 54 3.64 -9.58 11.81
C GLY A 54 2.47 -9.57 12.80
N PHE A 55 1.70 -10.65 12.82
CA PHE A 55 0.56 -10.79 13.74
C PHE A 55 0.97 -11.09 15.19
N HIS A 56 2.25 -11.33 15.46
CA HIS A 56 2.78 -11.48 16.82
C HIS A 56 3.03 -10.14 17.51
N HIS A 57 3.04 -9.03 16.76
CA HIS A 57 3.24 -7.68 17.28
C HIS A 57 1.95 -6.87 17.17
N PRO A 58 1.45 -6.22 18.25
CA PRO A 58 0.14 -5.54 18.22
C PRO A 58 0.01 -4.47 17.12
N GLN A 59 0.99 -3.57 17.02
CA GLN A 59 1.01 -2.49 16.03
C GLN A 59 1.23 -3.01 14.60
N CYS A 60 2.10 -4.01 14.39
CA CYS A 60 2.26 -4.59 13.04
C CYS A 60 0.99 -5.32 12.62
N ALA A 61 0.34 -6.05 13.53
CA ALA A 61 -0.95 -6.70 13.29
C ALA A 61 -2.03 -5.69 12.91
N GLU A 62 -2.09 -4.54 13.59
CA GLU A 62 -3.02 -3.46 13.28
C GLU A 62 -2.76 -2.83 11.90
N LEU A 63 -1.50 -2.70 11.49
CA LEU A 63 -1.12 -2.21 10.17
C LEU A 63 -1.38 -3.23 9.05
N LEU A 64 -1.18 -4.52 9.34
CA LEU A 64 -1.32 -5.63 8.40
C LEU A 64 -2.73 -6.20 8.32
N ARG A 65 -3.62 -5.85 9.25
CA ARG A 65 -4.99 -6.36 9.24
C ARG A 65 -5.64 -6.11 7.89
N PRO A 66 -6.48 -7.04 7.40
CA PRO A 66 -7.24 -6.80 6.20
C PRO A 66 -8.12 -5.56 6.35
N LEU A 67 -8.10 -4.71 5.34
CA LEU A 67 -8.83 -3.45 5.34
C LEU A 67 -10.33 -3.64 5.60
N ASN A 68 -10.91 -4.72 5.07
CA ASN A 68 -12.31 -5.08 5.21
C ASN A 68 -12.64 -5.84 6.50
N ALA A 69 -11.66 -6.13 7.37
CA ALA A 69 -11.90 -6.84 8.62
C ALA A 69 -12.46 -5.91 9.70
N ASN A 70 -13.54 -6.33 10.36
CA ASN A 70 -14.06 -5.66 11.56
C ASN A 70 -13.14 -5.94 12.76
N TRP A 71 -12.07 -5.16 12.90
CA TRP A 71 -11.07 -5.35 13.95
C TRP A 71 -11.56 -5.05 15.37
N ASN A 72 -12.74 -4.43 15.49
CA ASN A 72 -13.42 -4.21 16.76
C ASN A 72 -14.13 -5.48 17.27
N ASP A 73 -14.39 -6.46 16.39
CA ASP A 73 -14.90 -7.76 16.80
C ASP A 73 -13.74 -8.61 17.36
N PRO A 74 -13.77 -8.96 18.67
CA PRO A 74 -12.70 -9.73 19.29
C PRO A 74 -12.47 -11.08 18.62
N ASN A 75 -13.51 -11.72 18.06
CA ASN A 75 -13.39 -13.02 17.41
C ASN A 75 -12.68 -12.90 16.06
N VAL A 76 -13.03 -11.88 15.28
CA VAL A 76 -12.34 -11.58 14.01
C VAL A 76 -10.88 -11.29 14.29
N ARG A 77 -10.59 -10.39 15.24
CA ARG A 77 -9.21 -10.06 15.62
C ARG A 77 -8.43 -11.29 16.10
N ALA A 78 -9.01 -12.08 17.02
CA ALA A 78 -8.39 -13.28 17.53
C ALA A 78 -8.07 -14.28 16.40
N SER A 79 -8.96 -14.46 15.42
CA SER A 79 -8.74 -15.40 14.31
C SER A 79 -7.48 -15.11 13.48
N TYR A 80 -7.10 -13.84 13.34
CA TYR A 80 -5.85 -13.45 12.66
C TYR A 80 -4.64 -13.60 13.58
N LEU A 81 -4.76 -13.20 14.85
CA LEU A 81 -3.66 -13.28 15.82
C LEU A 81 -3.27 -14.73 16.15
N THR A 82 -4.22 -15.68 16.07
CA THR A 82 -3.97 -17.11 16.29
C THR A 82 -3.73 -17.89 15.00
N PHE A 83 -3.65 -17.20 13.85
CA PHE A 83 -3.46 -17.80 12.52
C PHE A 83 -4.55 -18.81 12.10
N VAL A 84 -5.70 -18.84 12.79
CA VAL A 84 -6.89 -19.58 12.34
C VAL A 84 -7.35 -19.07 10.98
N ARG A 85 -7.17 -17.77 10.72
CA ARG A 85 -7.38 -17.14 9.43
C ARG A 85 -6.12 -16.37 9.01
N ALA A 86 -5.48 -16.82 7.93
CA ALA A 86 -4.39 -16.09 7.30
C ALA A 86 -4.91 -15.04 6.31
N PRO A 87 -4.32 -13.83 6.24
CA PRO A 87 -4.63 -12.87 5.17
C PRO A 87 -4.22 -13.41 3.80
N THR A 88 -5.05 -13.14 2.80
CA THR A 88 -4.80 -13.51 1.40
C THR A 88 -4.35 -12.30 0.57
N ALA A 89 -3.94 -12.54 -0.68
CA ALA A 89 -3.57 -11.47 -1.61
C ALA A 89 -4.72 -10.49 -1.94
N GLN A 90 -5.97 -10.86 -1.67
CA GLN A 90 -7.14 -9.98 -1.85
C GLN A 90 -7.42 -9.13 -0.60
N ASP A 91 -6.79 -9.48 0.53
CA ASP A 91 -6.93 -8.78 1.79
C ASP A 91 -5.89 -7.65 1.87
N PHE A 92 -6.20 -6.51 1.26
CA PHE A 92 -5.29 -5.37 1.27
C PHE A 92 -4.99 -4.91 2.71
N PRO A 93 -3.71 -4.62 3.04
CA PRO A 93 -3.32 -4.29 4.40
C PRO A 93 -3.79 -2.88 4.77
N TYR A 94 -4.19 -2.69 6.03
CA TYR A 94 -4.78 -1.45 6.52
C TYR A 94 -3.87 -0.21 6.36
N PHE A 95 -2.54 -0.37 6.42
CA PHE A 95 -1.59 0.74 6.33
C PHE A 95 -1.66 1.54 5.02
N ILE A 96 -2.34 1.04 3.98
CA ILE A 96 -2.47 1.75 2.70
C ILE A 96 -3.42 2.95 2.78
N ILE A 97 -4.27 3.02 3.81
CA ILE A 97 -5.22 4.12 3.98
C ILE A 97 -4.58 5.24 4.79
N ALA A 98 -4.70 6.49 4.32
CA ALA A 98 -4.39 7.66 5.13
C ALA A 98 -5.38 7.78 6.30
N ASN A 99 -4.88 8.03 7.51
CA ASN A 99 -5.78 8.37 8.60
C ASN A 99 -6.52 9.67 8.25
N VAL A 100 -7.82 9.76 8.52
CA VAL A 100 -8.61 10.99 8.26
C VAL A 100 -8.00 12.20 8.97
N ARG A 101 -7.26 11.97 10.07
CA ARG A 101 -6.52 12.98 10.82
C ARG A 101 -5.18 13.40 10.21
N ASP A 102 -4.61 12.58 9.33
CA ASP A 102 -3.32 12.82 8.66
C ASP A 102 -3.49 13.55 7.32
N VAL A 103 -4.73 13.59 6.79
CA VAL A 103 -5.08 14.46 5.67
C VAL A 103 -5.31 15.85 6.23
N SER A 104 -4.51 16.83 5.84
CA SER A 104 -4.84 18.25 6.04
C SER A 104 -6.14 18.55 5.29
N THR A 105 -7.27 18.36 5.97
CA THR A 105 -8.56 18.74 5.42
C THR A 105 -8.56 20.25 5.27
N GLY A 106 -8.80 20.71 4.03
CA GLY A 106 -9.41 22.03 3.81
C GLY A 106 -10.77 22.12 4.53
N PRO A 107 -11.51 23.23 4.36
CA PRO A 107 -12.61 23.63 5.24
C PRO A 107 -13.81 22.67 5.39
N GLU A 108 -13.85 21.53 4.68
CA GLU A 108 -15.04 20.70 4.53
C GLU A 108 -14.87 19.24 4.96
N GLY A 109 -14.08 18.98 6.01
CA GLY A 109 -14.37 18.04 7.10
C GLY A 109 -14.86 16.59 6.88
N GLU A 110 -15.01 16.07 5.67
CA GLU A 110 -15.60 14.74 5.41
C GLU A 110 -14.81 13.97 4.34
N ALA A 111 -13.61 13.51 4.70
CA ALA A 111 -12.91 12.53 3.88
C ALA A 111 -13.56 11.14 4.07
N SER A 112 -14.33 10.69 3.08
CA SER A 112 -14.71 9.28 2.95
C SER A 112 -13.42 8.43 2.98
N SER A 113 -13.39 7.37 3.79
CA SER A 113 -12.23 6.49 3.98
C SER A 113 -11.67 5.87 2.68
N LEU A 114 -12.46 5.88 1.60
CA LEU A 114 -12.06 5.45 0.27
C LEU A 114 -11.25 6.51 -0.50
N GLY A 115 -11.47 7.80 -0.25
CA GLY A 115 -10.61 8.88 -0.76
C GLY A 115 -9.20 8.87 -0.18
N CYS A 116 -8.97 8.03 0.83
CA CYS A 116 -7.71 7.85 1.54
C CYS A 116 -6.93 6.59 1.11
N LEU A 117 -7.46 5.78 0.17
CA LEU A 117 -6.83 4.52 -0.25
C LEU A 117 -5.54 4.77 -1.04
N PHE A 118 -4.48 4.04 -0.73
CA PHE A 118 -3.14 4.15 -1.33
C PHE A 118 -2.46 5.52 -1.16
N ILE A 119 -2.96 6.42 -0.32
CA ILE A 119 -2.34 7.73 -0.07
C ILE A 119 -1.87 7.90 1.38
N SER A 120 -1.63 6.78 2.07
CA SER A 120 -1.04 6.79 3.41
C SER A 120 0.37 7.42 3.42
N PRO A 121 0.69 8.25 4.44
CA PRO A 121 2.04 8.78 4.63
C PRO A 121 3.14 7.71 4.67
N TYR A 122 2.81 6.50 5.14
CA TYR A 122 3.73 5.37 5.19
C TYR A 122 4.18 4.94 3.80
N LEU A 123 3.27 4.95 2.81
CA LEU A 123 3.60 4.62 1.44
C LEU A 123 4.50 5.68 0.80
N PHE A 124 4.25 6.97 1.06
CA PHE A 124 5.10 8.04 0.55
C PHE A 124 6.51 7.98 1.12
N ARG A 125 6.65 7.79 2.45
CA ARG A 125 7.95 7.66 3.10
C ARG A 125 8.72 6.45 2.59
N ALA A 126 8.07 5.29 2.45
CA ALA A 126 8.70 4.09 1.88
C ALA A 126 9.15 4.33 0.42
N ALA A 127 8.31 4.97 -0.40
CA ALA A 127 8.65 5.32 -1.77
C ALA A 127 9.83 6.31 -1.85
N ARG A 128 9.87 7.34 -0.99
CA ARG A 128 10.98 8.31 -0.94
C ARG A 128 12.31 7.63 -0.63
N ILE A 129 12.31 6.74 0.36
CA ILE A 129 13.53 6.00 0.74
C ILE A 129 14.05 5.16 -0.43
N ILE A 130 13.18 4.45 -1.14
CA ILE A 130 13.57 3.62 -2.29
C ILE A 130 14.03 4.47 -3.47
N LEU A 131 13.29 5.54 -3.79
CA LEU A 131 13.52 6.33 -5.01
C LEU A 131 14.65 7.34 -4.86
N PHE A 132 14.75 7.98 -3.69
CA PHE A 132 15.62 9.13 -3.43
C PHE A 132 16.69 8.87 -2.36
N GLY A 133 16.52 7.82 -1.54
CA GLY A 133 17.46 7.38 -0.52
C GLY A 133 17.00 7.72 0.92
N PRO A 134 17.56 7.05 1.94
CA PRO A 134 17.13 7.19 3.34
C PRO A 134 17.21 8.59 3.93
N SER A 135 18.07 9.49 3.44
CA SER A 135 18.16 10.86 3.96
C SER A 135 16.90 11.70 3.69
N THR A 136 16.06 11.28 2.74
CA THR A 136 14.95 12.09 2.21
C THR A 136 13.60 11.87 2.89
N VAL A 137 13.51 10.99 3.90
CA VAL A 137 12.22 10.54 4.47
C VAL A 137 11.37 11.69 4.99
N ASN A 138 12.00 12.65 5.67
CA ASN A 138 11.34 13.79 6.32
C ASN A 138 11.61 15.11 5.59
N GLU A 139 12.37 15.09 4.50
CA GLU A 139 12.69 16.29 3.75
C GLU A 139 11.51 16.69 2.87
N THR A 140 11.38 17.98 2.56
CA THR A 140 10.47 18.43 1.52
C THR A 140 10.82 17.75 0.21
N PRO A 141 9.86 17.48 -0.70
CA PRO A 141 10.17 16.84 -1.97
C PRO A 141 11.25 17.63 -2.74
N ILE A 142 12.45 17.07 -2.84
CA ILE A 142 13.56 17.62 -3.62
C ILE A 142 13.53 16.97 -5.01
N PRO A 143 13.81 17.70 -6.10
CA PRO A 143 13.92 17.11 -7.43
C PRO A 143 14.89 15.91 -7.42
N PRO A 144 14.60 14.85 -8.22
CA PRO A 144 15.47 13.68 -8.29
C PRO A 144 16.90 14.11 -8.65
N THR A 145 17.85 13.89 -7.74
CA THR A 145 19.25 14.13 -8.06
C THR A 145 19.75 13.09 -9.05
N SER A 146 20.74 13.41 -9.89
CA SER A 146 21.27 12.46 -10.88
C SER A 146 21.78 11.13 -10.29
N ARG A 147 22.02 11.08 -8.97
CA ARG A 147 22.54 9.93 -8.24
C ARG A 147 21.46 9.03 -7.63
N CYS A 148 20.21 9.48 -7.57
CA CYS A 148 19.12 8.70 -6.97
C CYS A 148 18.55 7.63 -7.91
N ASN A 149 17.85 6.64 -7.35
CA ASN A 149 17.29 5.51 -8.10
C ASN A 149 16.24 5.98 -9.12
N ALA A 150 15.38 6.94 -8.75
CA ALA A 150 14.43 7.52 -9.69
C ALA A 150 15.11 8.15 -10.92
N SER A 151 16.28 8.77 -10.77
CA SER A 151 17.02 9.31 -11.90
C SER A 151 17.63 8.20 -12.77
N LYS A 152 18.24 7.19 -12.14
CA LYS A 152 18.88 6.05 -12.83
C LYS A 152 17.87 5.21 -13.63
N ASP A 153 16.70 4.99 -13.06
CA ASP A 153 15.65 4.16 -13.66
C ASP A 153 14.65 4.97 -14.50
N ASN A 154 14.95 6.27 -14.73
CA ASN A 154 14.12 7.20 -15.50
C ASN A 154 12.65 7.27 -15.00
N ILE A 155 12.44 7.15 -13.69
CA ILE A 155 11.13 7.32 -13.05
C ILE A 155 10.89 8.82 -12.93
N ARG A 156 9.84 9.31 -13.61
CA ARG A 156 9.47 10.75 -13.68
C ARG A 156 8.09 11.05 -13.07
N GLY A 157 7.38 10.02 -12.65
CA GLY A 157 6.07 10.11 -12.04
C GLY A 157 5.68 8.77 -11.42
N ALA A 158 4.65 8.82 -10.58
CA ALA A 158 4.05 7.65 -9.99
C ALA A 158 3.24 6.86 -11.01
N SER A 159 3.25 5.54 -10.86
CA SER A 159 2.46 4.60 -11.64
C SER A 159 1.75 3.61 -10.71
N PRO A 160 0.66 2.96 -11.16
CA PRO A 160 0.05 1.85 -10.43
C PRO A 160 1.06 0.76 -10.04
N GLU A 161 2.02 0.46 -10.92
CA GLU A 161 3.08 -0.50 -10.71
C GLU A 161 3.99 -0.11 -9.54
N LEU A 162 4.38 1.17 -9.45
CA LEU A 162 5.18 1.67 -8.34
C LEU A 162 4.41 1.55 -7.02
N ILE A 163 3.14 1.96 -6.99
CA ILE A 163 2.31 1.89 -5.79
C ILE A 163 2.14 0.45 -5.32
N ALA A 164 1.85 -0.46 -6.26
CA ALA A 164 1.73 -1.89 -5.98
C ALA A 164 3.05 -2.48 -5.45
N TYR A 165 4.19 -2.10 -6.05
CA TYR A 165 5.51 -2.53 -5.62
C TYR A 165 5.81 -2.10 -4.18
N ILE A 166 5.69 -0.79 -3.88
CA ILE A 166 5.93 -0.24 -2.55
C ILE A 166 5.03 -0.90 -1.50
N THR A 167 3.74 -1.05 -1.80
CA THR A 167 2.77 -1.69 -0.90
C THR A 167 3.17 -3.14 -0.60
N THR A 168 3.58 -3.89 -1.62
CA THR A 168 3.97 -5.30 -1.49
C THR A 168 5.23 -5.45 -0.63
N LEU A 169 6.25 -4.63 -0.87
CA LEU A 169 7.48 -4.64 -0.08
C LEU A 169 7.23 -4.23 1.37
N LEU A 170 6.42 -3.19 1.59
CA LEU A 170 6.11 -2.70 2.92
C LEU A 170 5.33 -3.73 3.74
N ARG A 171 4.38 -4.45 3.11
CA ARG A 171 3.70 -5.59 3.74
C ARG A 171 4.71 -6.64 4.16
N PHE A 172 5.63 -7.03 3.27
CA PHE A 172 6.67 -8.01 3.62
C PHE A 172 7.49 -7.52 4.81
N CYS A 173 7.92 -6.26 4.83
CA CYS A 173 8.76 -5.73 5.90
C CYS A 173 8.05 -5.71 7.26
N LEU A 174 6.73 -5.57 7.30
CA LEU A 174 5.93 -5.66 8.53
C LEU A 174 5.58 -7.08 8.96
N SER A 175 5.62 -8.07 8.05
CA SER A 175 5.32 -9.47 8.35
C SER A 175 6.37 -10.10 9.28
N ASP A 176 6.12 -11.32 9.74
CA ASP A 176 7.07 -12.17 10.45
C ASP A 176 7.93 -13.07 9.54
N GLU A 177 7.73 -13.00 8.21
CA GLU A 177 8.43 -13.83 7.24
C GLU A 177 9.91 -13.42 7.07
N GLU A 178 10.86 -14.34 7.27
CA GLU A 178 12.31 -14.03 7.17
C GLU A 178 12.78 -13.81 5.73
N SER A 179 12.27 -14.60 4.78
CA SER A 179 12.61 -14.53 3.36
C SER A 179 11.44 -14.04 2.51
N TYR A 180 11.72 -13.19 1.54
CA TYR A 180 10.73 -12.76 0.55
C TYR A 180 10.50 -13.90 -0.44
N SER A 181 9.39 -14.60 -0.29
CA SER A 181 8.98 -15.74 -1.12
C SER A 181 7.47 -15.72 -1.30
N ASN A 182 6.94 -16.52 -2.23
CA ASN A 182 5.49 -16.62 -2.42
C ASN A 182 4.86 -17.83 -1.70
N ASP A 183 5.62 -18.48 -0.81
CA ASP A 183 5.25 -19.75 -0.18
C ASP A 183 4.24 -19.54 0.96
N THR A 184 4.53 -18.60 1.86
CA THR A 184 3.66 -18.30 3.02
C THR A 184 2.57 -17.30 2.63
N PHE A 185 2.96 -16.20 1.96
CA PHE A 185 2.03 -15.22 1.41
C PHE A 185 2.33 -14.96 -0.05
N ALA A 186 1.29 -14.95 -0.88
CA ALA A 186 1.44 -14.76 -2.33
C ALA A 186 1.62 -13.28 -2.70
N TYR A 187 2.82 -12.72 -2.48
CA TYR A 187 3.17 -11.32 -2.79
C TYR A 187 2.97 -10.95 -4.26
N ILE A 188 3.28 -11.86 -5.20
CA ILE A 188 3.00 -11.65 -6.63
C ILE A 188 1.50 -11.46 -6.87
N LYS A 189 0.67 -12.27 -6.21
CA LYS A 189 -0.80 -12.14 -6.33
C LYS A 189 -1.31 -10.86 -5.70
N LEU A 190 -0.68 -10.36 -4.62
CA LEU A 190 -1.03 -9.07 -4.01
C LEU A 190 -0.69 -7.92 -4.97
N TYR A 191 0.52 -7.94 -5.53
CA TYR A 191 0.95 -6.97 -6.53
C TYR A 191 -0.04 -6.92 -7.71
N ASP A 192 -0.40 -8.09 -8.25
CA ASP A 192 -1.37 -8.19 -9.35
C ASP A 192 -2.77 -7.73 -8.93
N ALA A 193 -3.21 -8.04 -7.72
CA ALA A 193 -4.51 -7.61 -7.21
C ALA A 193 -4.59 -6.07 -7.11
N ILE A 194 -3.54 -5.42 -6.63
CA ILE A 194 -3.45 -3.95 -6.58
C ILE A 194 -3.45 -3.38 -8.00
N ARG A 195 -2.64 -3.93 -8.92
CA ARG A 195 -2.62 -3.47 -10.32
C ARG A 195 -3.98 -3.60 -11.00
N LYS A 196 -4.66 -4.73 -10.81
CA LYS A 196 -6.01 -4.95 -11.35
C LYS A 196 -7.02 -3.95 -10.78
N GLN A 197 -6.87 -3.55 -9.52
CA GLN A 197 -7.71 -2.49 -8.94
C GLN A 197 -7.53 -1.15 -9.68
N PHE A 198 -6.31 -0.78 -10.04
CA PHE A 198 -6.02 0.42 -10.86
C PHE A 198 -6.44 0.31 -12.34
N GLN A 199 -6.80 -0.89 -12.81
CA GLN A 199 -7.32 -1.11 -14.17
C GLN A 199 -8.86 -1.15 -14.19
N ASN A 200 -9.50 -1.14 -13.03
CA ASN A 200 -10.94 -1.17 -12.94
C ASN A 200 -11.53 0.18 -13.39
N VAL A 201 -12.43 0.15 -14.37
CA VAL A 201 -13.08 1.35 -14.93
C VAL A 201 -13.78 2.17 -13.85
N ASN A 202 -14.35 1.51 -12.85
CA ASN A 202 -15.02 2.18 -11.73
C ASN A 202 -14.05 2.88 -10.77
N PHE A 203 -12.75 2.63 -10.92
CA PHE A 203 -11.69 3.17 -10.08
C PHE A 203 -10.89 4.30 -10.77
N GLU A 204 -11.23 4.67 -12.01
CA GLU A 204 -10.43 5.62 -12.80
C GLU A 204 -10.33 7.02 -12.18
N GLU A 205 -11.42 7.58 -11.66
CA GLU A 205 -11.37 8.89 -11.00
C GLU A 205 -10.53 8.86 -9.72
N MET A 206 -10.65 7.77 -8.94
CA MET A 206 -9.82 7.58 -7.75
C MET A 206 -8.35 7.39 -8.11
N LYS A 207 -8.06 6.63 -9.16
CA LYS A 207 -6.72 6.45 -9.71
C LYS A 207 -6.10 7.79 -10.11
N LYS A 208 -6.82 8.66 -10.83
CA LYS A 208 -6.32 10.00 -11.16
C LYS A 208 -5.95 10.79 -9.91
N CYS A 209 -6.82 10.77 -8.90
CA CYS A 209 -6.58 11.42 -7.60
C CYS A 209 -5.34 10.85 -6.89
N ILE A 210 -5.22 9.52 -6.80
CA ILE A 210 -4.10 8.83 -6.16
C ILE A 210 -2.79 9.17 -6.89
N ILE A 211 -2.73 9.00 -8.21
CA ILE A 211 -1.53 9.26 -9.00
C ILE A 211 -1.15 10.75 -8.94
N GLY A 212 -2.12 11.66 -9.01
CA GLY A 212 -1.88 13.10 -8.83
C GLY A 212 -1.31 13.42 -7.45
N THR A 213 -1.83 12.79 -6.39
CA THR A 213 -1.32 12.95 -5.02
C THR A 213 0.11 12.43 -4.90
N TRP A 214 0.40 11.22 -5.38
CA TRP A 214 1.76 10.68 -5.39
C TRP A 214 2.74 11.55 -6.17
N ASN A 215 2.33 12.09 -7.32
CA ASN A 215 3.16 13.02 -8.10
C ASN A 215 3.44 14.32 -7.34
N ARG A 216 2.44 14.88 -6.65
CA ARG A 216 2.66 16.05 -5.79
C ARG A 216 3.61 15.75 -4.63
N GLU A 217 3.47 14.59 -4.01
CA GLU A 217 4.26 14.19 -2.83
C GLU A 217 5.69 13.72 -3.15
N LEU A 218 5.95 13.24 -4.37
CA LEU A 218 7.23 12.64 -4.75
C LEU A 218 7.93 13.34 -5.92
N PHE A 219 7.18 14.01 -6.81
CA PHE A 219 7.66 14.54 -8.08
C PHE A 219 7.12 15.97 -8.36
N PRO A 220 7.39 16.96 -7.48
CA PRO A 220 6.74 18.28 -7.51
C PRO A 220 6.96 19.08 -8.81
N GLN A 221 8.01 18.79 -9.58
CA GLN A 221 8.32 19.51 -10.83
C GLN A 221 7.65 18.92 -12.08
N THR A 222 7.14 17.69 -12.04
CA THR A 222 6.43 17.10 -13.20
C THR A 222 5.09 17.81 -13.43
N GLY A 223 4.51 18.43 -12.40
CA GLY A 223 3.30 19.25 -12.52
C GLY A 223 3.49 20.59 -13.26
N GLN A 224 4.71 21.13 -13.35
CA GLN A 224 4.97 22.39 -14.07
C GLN A 224 5.07 22.21 -15.59
N LEU A 225 5.39 21.01 -16.07
CA LEU A 225 5.43 20.72 -17.51
C LEU A 225 4.04 20.40 -18.09
N ILE A 226 3.05 20.14 -17.23
CA ILE A 226 1.64 19.95 -17.60
C ILE A 226 0.84 21.17 -17.10
N GLY A 227 1.29 22.36 -17.49
CA GLY A 227 0.55 23.59 -17.23
C GLY A 227 -0.65 23.73 -18.16
N LEU A 228 -1.81 24.03 -17.55
CA LEU A 228 -3.11 24.44 -18.14
C LEU A 228 -4.19 23.34 -18.23
N SER A 229 -4.79 23.06 -17.07
CA SER A 229 -6.25 22.96 -16.94
C SER A 229 -6.62 23.24 -15.48
N GLU A 230 -6.70 24.52 -15.13
CA GLU A 230 -7.58 24.97 -14.05
C GLU A 230 -9.02 24.60 -14.46
N ASN A 231 -9.43 23.40 -14.09
CA ASN A 231 -10.82 23.03 -13.97
C ASN A 231 -10.93 22.27 -12.65
N VAL A 232 -11.02 23.03 -11.56
CA VAL A 232 -11.61 22.53 -10.33
C VAL A 232 -13.06 22.18 -10.69
N MET A 233 -13.33 20.89 -10.91
CA MET A 233 -14.69 20.38 -11.16
C MET A 233 -15.15 19.52 -9.97
N PRO A 234 -16.46 19.56 -9.65
CA PRO A 234 -17.01 19.18 -8.35
C PRO A 234 -17.16 17.65 -8.25
N GLY A 235 -16.20 16.99 -7.58
CA GLY A 235 -16.10 15.53 -7.49
C GLY A 235 -16.86 14.86 -6.34
N LEU A 236 -17.67 15.58 -5.56
CA LEU A 236 -18.37 14.99 -4.41
C LEU A 236 -19.60 14.16 -4.79
N GLU A 237 -20.35 14.57 -5.83
CA GLU A 237 -21.65 13.96 -6.16
C GLU A 237 -21.53 12.57 -6.81
N THR A 238 -20.47 12.33 -7.59
CA THR A 238 -20.21 11.04 -8.25
C THR A 238 -19.72 9.96 -7.27
N MET A 239 -19.04 10.35 -6.19
CA MET A 239 -18.50 9.42 -5.19
C MET A 239 -19.60 8.81 -4.31
N GLN A 240 -20.59 9.61 -3.88
CA GLN A 240 -21.75 9.09 -3.14
C GLN A 240 -22.58 8.11 -4.00
N GLY A 241 -22.68 8.35 -5.31
CA GLY A 241 -23.35 7.45 -6.24
C GLY A 241 -22.62 6.11 -6.46
N TYR A 242 -21.29 6.08 -6.32
CA TYR A 242 -20.51 4.84 -6.36
C TYR A 242 -20.67 4.02 -5.07
N LEU A 243 -20.64 4.69 -3.92
CA LEU A 243 -20.79 4.05 -2.60
C LEU A 243 -22.17 3.41 -2.42
N ARG A 244 -23.25 4.10 -2.84
CA ARG A 244 -24.60 3.51 -2.84
C ARG A 244 -24.67 2.23 -3.68
N ARG A 245 -23.96 2.16 -4.81
CA ARG A 245 -23.96 0.97 -5.66
C ARG A 245 -23.30 -0.22 -5.00
N LEU A 246 -22.13 -0.03 -4.37
CA LEU A 246 -21.43 -1.11 -3.66
C LEU A 246 -22.20 -1.62 -2.44
N GLU A 247 -22.86 -0.73 -1.69
CA GLU A 247 -23.70 -1.12 -0.56
C GLU A 247 -24.95 -1.90 -0.99
N VAL A 248 -25.58 -1.47 -2.09
CA VAL A 248 -26.71 -2.17 -2.70
C VAL A 248 -26.30 -3.55 -3.21
N GLU A 249 -25.16 -3.66 -3.90
CA GLU A 249 -24.63 -4.95 -4.37
C GLU A 249 -24.28 -5.90 -3.22
N LYS A 250 -23.67 -5.39 -2.14
CA LYS A 250 -23.36 -6.18 -0.94
C LYS A 250 -24.62 -6.65 -0.20
N SER A 251 -25.62 -5.78 -0.08
CA SER A 251 -26.92 -6.11 0.53
C SER A 251 -27.65 -7.18 -0.30
N ALA A 252 -27.66 -7.03 -1.63
CA ALA A 252 -28.24 -8.01 -2.55
C ALA A 252 -27.55 -9.37 -2.45
N ALA A 253 -26.21 -9.40 -2.42
CA ALA A 253 -25.45 -10.64 -2.27
C ALA A 253 -25.74 -11.35 -0.92
N LEU A 254 -25.87 -10.58 0.17
CA LEU A 254 -26.20 -11.11 1.50
C LEU A 254 -27.64 -11.68 1.54
N GLN A 255 -28.58 -11.03 0.87
CA GLN A 255 -29.97 -11.48 0.77
C GLN A 255 -30.05 -12.80 0.00
N VAL A 256 -29.34 -12.91 -1.13
CA VAL A 256 -29.27 -14.14 -1.94
C VAL A 256 -28.62 -15.28 -1.15
N ALA A 257 -27.56 -15.00 -0.37
CA ALA A 257 -26.92 -16.00 0.48
C ALA A 257 -27.86 -16.51 1.59
N LYS A 258 -28.65 -15.62 2.23
CA LYS A 258 -29.64 -16.00 3.24
C LYS A 258 -30.77 -16.86 2.66
N VAL A 259 -31.29 -16.50 1.48
CA VAL A 259 -32.35 -17.29 0.81
C VAL A 259 -31.84 -18.68 0.42
N ARG A 260 -30.60 -18.79 -0.04
CA ARG A 260 -29.98 -20.10 -0.33
C ARG A 260 -29.78 -20.97 0.90
N LEU A 261 -29.48 -20.37 2.05
CA LEU A 261 -29.36 -21.12 3.32
C LEU A 261 -30.73 -21.59 3.84
N GLN A 262 -31.79 -20.82 3.61
CA GLN A 262 -33.16 -21.19 4.00
C GLN A 262 -33.80 -22.24 3.09
N LEU A 263 -33.37 -22.34 1.83
CA LEU A 263 -33.85 -23.37 0.89
C LEU A 263 -33.12 -24.72 1.05
N ASN A 264 -32.00 -24.74 1.78
CA ASN A 264 -31.19 -25.92 2.04
C ASN A 264 -31.31 -26.45 3.48
N ALA A 265 -32.27 -25.92 4.27
CA ALA A 265 -32.62 -26.33 5.63
C ALA A 265 -34.06 -26.87 5.64
#